data_AF-A0A970KDM7-F1
#
_entry.id   AF-A0A970KDM7-F1
#
_cell.length_a   1.000
_cell.length_b   1.000
_cell.length_c   1.000
_cell.angle_alpha   90.00
_cell.angle_beta   90.00
_cell.angle_gamma   90.00
#
_symmetry.space_group_name_H-M   'P 1'
#
loop_
_entity.id
_entity.type
_entity.pdbx_description
1 polymer ?
#
loop_
_entity_poly.entity_id
_entity_poly.type
_entity_poly.pdbx_seq_one_letter_code
_entity_poly.pdbx_strand_id
1 'polypeptide(L)'
;MGYQILDLKLPTGYTEPELRAAIGRQLGIRDFSHQIESQSLDARNKSRIHWLVRVGVSSEELRSGEPLPQQSLEIPYRKRNQKVLILGSGPAGFFSALVLQMAGFDTVLIERGAEVDTRAGKLNQFEKTGDFSPVANYSFGEGGAGTFSDGKLTSRSKHISRERNFFTEQYIQAGAPPEIAFLAHPHVGSDKLRVVVRNLREKYQSLGGKILFETLLTDLIIRQGRVEEAITTSGTFAADHFILAPGHSAYETYRMLINCGVPFRIKNFALGSRAEHPQALINRAQWGTEKLEGVKAAEYRLTSPGDGKHPVYSFCMCPGGMVVPAATYAHVNTVNGMSYYKRGGLFANAACVAGVHPAQLSAKIQSPLDALAWLEDLEHTFYQFSQGYGAPACTIADFLKGKTGSPLPKSSYPLGLLQAPLWEMLPPIIVNAMHEGLKDFSRKLRGYDQGILLGLESKTSSPIQVIRHPLGLVEGFNNLYLAGEGSGYAGGIVSSAADGIKIADNLIEKEK
;
A
#
# COMPACT_ATOMS: atom_id res chain seq x y z
N MET A 1 40.89 -0.57 4.05
CA MET A 1 39.91 0.52 4.10
C MET A 1 39.10 0.34 5.38
N GLY A 2 39.20 1.26 6.35
CA GLY A 2 38.40 1.24 7.56
C GLY A 2 36.99 1.76 7.32
N TYR A 3 36.05 1.40 8.20
CA TYR A 3 34.63 1.73 8.11
C TYR A 3 34.11 2.24 9.45
N GLN A 4 33.45 3.39 9.47
CA GLN A 4 32.88 3.95 10.71
C GLN A 4 31.49 4.52 10.47
N ILE A 5 30.61 4.34 11.46
CA ILE A 5 29.26 4.92 11.46
C ILE A 5 29.25 6.23 12.25
N LEU A 6 28.62 7.24 11.69
CA LEU A 6 28.39 8.55 12.32
C LEU A 6 26.90 8.86 12.40
N ASP A 7 26.49 9.48 13.50
CA ASP A 7 25.18 10.12 13.64
C ASP A 7 25.35 11.64 13.61
N LEU A 8 24.74 12.29 12.61
CA LEU A 8 24.82 13.71 12.36
C LEU A 8 23.46 14.39 12.54
N LYS A 9 23.50 15.64 13.03
CA LYS A 9 22.35 16.56 13.05
C LYS A 9 22.56 17.63 11.99
N LEU A 10 21.72 17.65 10.97
CA LEU A 10 21.87 18.54 9.83
C LEU A 10 20.63 19.44 9.65
N PRO A 11 20.79 20.71 9.26
CA PRO A 11 19.67 21.58 8.88
C PRO A 11 18.79 20.93 7.80
N THR A 12 17.52 21.30 7.72
CA THR A 12 16.59 20.62 6.80
C THR A 12 16.94 20.82 5.32
N GLY A 13 17.57 21.95 4.97
CA GLY A 13 18.06 22.28 3.63
C GLY A 13 19.56 22.02 3.41
N TYR A 14 20.19 21.12 4.19
CA TYR A 14 21.62 20.85 4.02
C TYR A 14 21.96 20.36 2.60
N THR A 15 23.18 20.67 2.18
CA THR A 15 23.75 20.30 0.89
C THR A 15 24.81 19.21 1.05
N GLU A 16 25.10 18.51 -0.05
CA GLU A 16 26.13 17.47 -0.08
C GLU A 16 27.52 17.96 0.41
N PRO A 17 28.01 19.16 0.03
CA PRO A 17 29.24 19.71 0.62
C PRO A 17 29.20 19.89 2.13
N GLU A 18 28.06 20.29 2.70
CA GLU A 18 27.90 20.46 4.15
C GLU A 18 27.92 19.12 4.89
N LEU A 19 27.31 18.07 4.30
CA LEU A 19 27.39 16.71 4.81
C LEU A 19 28.85 16.22 4.82
N ARG A 20 29.57 16.36 3.71
CA ARG A 20 30.98 15.97 3.62
C ARG A 20 31.85 16.74 4.61
N ALA A 21 31.61 18.04 4.77
CA ALA A 21 32.33 18.87 5.74
C ALA A 21 32.07 18.43 7.19
N ALA A 22 30.83 18.04 7.52
CA ALA A 22 30.49 17.51 8.84
C ALA A 22 31.20 16.18 9.12
N ILE A 23 31.21 15.26 8.14
CA ILE A 23 31.93 13.96 8.23
C ILE A 23 33.42 14.19 8.45
N GLY A 24 34.07 14.97 7.57
CA GLY A 24 35.51 15.22 7.63
C GLY A 24 35.94 15.89 8.93
N ARG A 25 35.14 16.84 9.45
CA ARG A 25 35.40 17.49 10.73
C ARG A 25 35.29 16.53 11.92
N GLN A 26 34.30 15.64 11.92
CA GLN A 26 34.06 14.73 13.04
C GLN A 26 35.07 13.57 13.09
N LEU A 27 35.53 13.11 11.93
CA LEU A 27 36.50 12.01 11.83
C LEU A 27 37.96 12.47 11.68
N GLY A 28 38.20 13.75 11.36
CA GLY A 28 39.55 14.27 11.10
C GLY A 28 40.18 13.73 9.82
N ILE A 29 39.36 13.33 8.83
CA ILE A 29 39.78 12.74 7.55
C ILE A 29 39.42 13.64 6.38
N ARG A 30 40.07 13.45 5.23
CA ARG A 30 39.85 14.27 4.02
C ARG A 30 39.33 13.44 2.86
N ASP A 31 39.88 12.24 2.68
CA ASP A 31 39.56 11.37 1.55
C ASP A 31 38.73 10.19 2.03
N PHE A 32 37.45 10.22 1.67
CA PHE A 32 36.49 9.19 2.06
C PHE A 32 35.35 9.06 1.05
N SER A 33 34.77 7.87 1.04
CA SER A 33 33.44 7.59 0.51
C SER A 33 32.46 7.46 1.67
N HIS A 34 31.19 7.74 1.41
CA HIS A 34 30.16 7.60 2.43
C HIS A 34 28.83 7.15 1.82
N GLN A 35 27.99 6.57 2.66
CA GLN A 35 26.64 6.15 2.33
C GLN A 35 25.70 6.49 3.47
N ILE A 36 24.57 7.13 3.16
CA ILE A 36 23.52 7.37 4.15
C ILE A 36 22.84 6.03 4.46
N GLU A 37 22.91 5.58 5.71
CA GLU A 37 22.25 4.38 6.19
C GLU A 37 20.81 4.67 6.61
N SER A 38 20.58 5.81 7.24
CA SER A 38 19.24 6.25 7.61
C SER A 38 19.11 7.76 7.72
N GLN A 39 17.93 8.28 7.41
CA GLN A 39 17.59 9.70 7.55
C GLN A 39 16.17 9.86 8.08
N SER A 40 16.01 10.63 9.16
CA SER A 40 14.71 10.90 9.79
C SER A 40 14.59 12.35 10.25
N LEU A 41 13.39 12.92 10.15
CA LEU A 41 13.14 14.32 10.52
C LEU A 41 12.78 14.41 12.00
N ASP A 42 13.58 15.12 12.80
CA ASP A 42 13.18 15.48 14.16
C ASP A 42 12.38 16.77 14.14
N ALA A 43 11.05 16.64 14.16
CA ALA A 43 10.10 17.75 14.18
C ALA A 43 9.43 17.94 15.55
N ARG A 44 9.98 17.36 16.65
CA ARG A 44 9.36 17.45 17.98
C ARG A 44 9.37 18.87 18.55
N ASN A 45 10.36 19.67 18.20
CA ASN A 45 10.43 21.08 18.53
C ASN A 45 10.36 21.92 17.25
N LYS A 46 9.25 22.65 17.08
CA LYS A 46 8.96 23.46 15.88
C LYS A 46 9.99 24.55 15.61
N SER A 47 10.70 25.05 16.62
CA SER A 47 11.76 26.06 16.43
C SER A 47 13.13 25.46 16.07
N ARG A 48 13.27 24.13 16.09
CA ARG A 48 14.56 23.44 15.85
C ARG A 48 14.34 22.12 15.12
N ILE A 49 13.68 22.19 13.96
CA ILE A 49 13.50 21.05 13.07
C ILE A 49 14.81 20.78 12.33
N HIS A 50 15.25 19.53 12.33
CA HIS A 50 16.50 19.11 11.70
C HIS A 50 16.44 17.65 11.26
N TRP A 51 17.32 17.27 10.35
CA TRP A 51 17.54 15.88 9.98
C TRP A 51 18.47 15.20 10.98
N LEU A 52 18.11 13.99 11.38
CA LEU A 52 19.00 13.01 11.99
C LEU A 52 19.47 12.08 10.86
N VAL A 53 20.77 12.11 10.56
CA VAL A 53 21.38 11.38 9.44
C VAL A 53 22.43 10.43 9.98
N ARG A 54 22.24 9.13 9.74
CA ARG A 54 23.22 8.09 10.03
C ARG A 54 24.00 7.76 8.77
N VAL A 55 25.32 7.81 8.83
CA VAL A 55 26.20 7.67 7.67
C VAL A 55 27.29 6.66 7.94
N GLY A 56 27.43 5.68 7.05
CA GLY A 56 28.59 4.81 6.97
C GLY A 56 29.69 5.47 6.15
N VAL A 57 30.91 5.53 6.69
CA VAL A 57 32.05 6.22 6.08
C VAL A 57 33.19 5.24 5.88
N SER A 58 33.71 5.16 4.66
CA SER A 58 34.86 4.32 4.31
C SER A 58 36.06 5.16 3.90
N SER A 59 37.21 4.92 4.52
CA SER A 59 38.46 5.62 4.21
C SER A 59 39.69 4.77 4.56
N GLU A 60 40.80 4.98 3.85
CA GLU A 60 42.11 4.40 4.21
C GLU A 60 42.70 5.02 5.48
N GLU A 61 42.26 6.24 5.83
CA GLU A 61 42.68 6.96 7.04
C GLU A 61 42.09 6.36 8.33
N LEU A 62 41.07 5.48 8.21
CA LEU A 62 40.41 4.81 9.33
C LEU A 62 41.14 3.50 9.68
N ARG A 63 41.61 3.40 10.93
CA ARG A 63 42.50 2.32 11.42
C ARG A 63 41.78 1.05 11.90
N SER A 64 40.47 1.09 12.07
CA SER A 64 39.60 -0.05 12.42
C SER A 64 38.16 0.25 12.00
N GLY A 65 37.33 -0.78 11.80
CA GLY A 65 35.95 -0.56 11.42
C GLY A 65 34.99 -1.69 11.73
N GLU A 66 33.70 -1.35 11.80
CA GLU A 66 32.61 -2.31 11.90
C GLU A 66 32.50 -3.11 10.58
N PRO A 67 32.05 -4.38 10.63
CA PRO A 67 31.79 -5.14 9.41
C PRO A 67 30.75 -4.42 8.54
N LEU A 68 30.95 -4.48 7.22
CA LEU A 68 30.00 -3.93 6.26
C LEU A 68 28.61 -4.55 6.47
N PRO A 69 27.52 -3.77 6.34
CA PRO A 69 26.18 -4.27 6.53
C PRO A 69 25.86 -5.47 5.61
N GLN A 70 24.99 -6.35 6.11
CA GLN A 70 24.63 -7.64 5.52
C GLN A 70 24.12 -7.52 4.08
N GLN A 71 24.62 -8.40 3.22
CA GLN A 71 24.30 -8.52 1.79
C GLN A 71 22.82 -8.87 1.54
N SER A 72 22.34 -8.47 0.37
CA SER A 72 20.97 -8.73 -0.09
C SER A 72 20.67 -10.21 -0.30
N LEU A 73 19.40 -10.52 -0.56
CA LEU A 73 18.98 -11.88 -0.88
C LEU A 73 19.63 -12.32 -2.20
N GLU A 74 20.55 -13.28 -2.14
CA GLU A 74 21.10 -13.93 -3.32
C GLU A 74 20.14 -15.00 -3.83
N ILE A 75 19.87 -15.00 -5.14
CA ILE A 75 19.00 -15.96 -5.80
C ILE A 75 19.83 -16.70 -6.84
N PRO A 76 20.45 -17.84 -6.49
CA PRO A 76 21.29 -18.58 -7.42
C PRO A 76 20.43 -19.23 -8.51
N TYR A 77 20.82 -19.02 -9.76
CA TYR A 77 20.17 -19.66 -10.90
C TYR A 77 20.50 -21.16 -10.92
N ARG A 78 19.47 -21.99 -11.10
CA ARG A 78 19.61 -23.40 -11.47
C ARG A 78 18.50 -23.75 -12.44
N LYS A 79 18.85 -24.38 -13.57
CA LYS A 79 17.86 -24.82 -14.56
C LYS A 79 16.85 -25.76 -13.90
N ARG A 80 15.58 -25.39 -13.97
CA ARG A 80 14.43 -26.16 -13.44
C ARG A 80 13.41 -26.38 -14.56
N ASN A 81 12.56 -27.38 -14.39
CA ASN A 81 11.48 -27.69 -15.33
C ASN A 81 10.08 -27.43 -14.71
N GLN A 82 10.05 -27.06 -13.44
CA GLN A 82 8.84 -26.79 -12.68
C GLN A 82 8.15 -25.53 -13.22
N LYS A 83 6.86 -25.65 -13.50
CA LYS A 83 5.99 -24.58 -13.94
C LYS A 83 5.27 -23.96 -12.76
N VAL A 84 5.28 -22.64 -12.67
CA VAL A 84 4.54 -21.92 -11.62
C VAL A 84 3.60 -20.92 -12.27
N LEU A 85 2.32 -21.01 -11.92
CA LEU A 85 1.33 -20.00 -12.27
C LEU A 85 1.17 -19.03 -11.11
N ILE A 86 1.28 -17.73 -11.40
CA ILE A 86 1.11 -16.65 -10.44
C ILE A 86 -0.11 -15.83 -10.85
N LEU A 87 -1.05 -15.61 -9.92
CA LEU A 87 -2.20 -14.72 -10.12
C LEU A 87 -1.94 -13.37 -9.44
N GLY A 88 -2.10 -12.30 -10.20
CA GLY A 88 -2.02 -10.92 -9.75
C GLY A 88 -0.62 -10.34 -9.89
N SER A 89 -0.54 -9.16 -10.49
CA SER A 89 0.72 -8.42 -10.72
C SER A 89 1.04 -7.39 -9.63
N GLY A 90 0.28 -7.41 -8.52
CA GLY A 90 0.60 -6.62 -7.33
C GLY A 90 1.94 -7.03 -6.69
N PRO A 91 2.43 -6.30 -5.67
CA PRO A 91 3.76 -6.53 -5.12
C PRO A 91 4.04 -7.97 -4.69
N ALA A 92 3.06 -8.67 -4.11
CA ALA A 92 3.25 -10.07 -3.71
C ALA A 92 3.42 -11.01 -4.91
N GLY A 93 2.51 -10.95 -5.88
CA GLY A 93 2.56 -11.82 -7.05
C GLY A 93 3.78 -11.52 -7.91
N PHE A 94 4.03 -10.25 -8.23
CA PHE A 94 5.17 -9.86 -9.06
C PHE A 94 6.51 -10.31 -8.47
N PHE A 95 6.76 -10.07 -7.17
CA PHE A 95 8.02 -10.48 -6.58
C PHE A 95 8.13 -12.00 -6.39
N SER A 96 7.03 -12.71 -6.20
CA SER A 96 7.08 -14.18 -6.21
C SER A 96 7.50 -14.71 -7.58
N ALA A 97 6.93 -14.17 -8.66
CA ALA A 97 7.27 -14.54 -10.04
C ALA A 97 8.72 -14.17 -10.38
N LEU A 98 9.16 -12.95 -10.04
CA LEU A 98 10.52 -12.48 -10.31
C LEU A 98 11.56 -13.37 -9.63
N VAL A 99 11.39 -13.67 -8.35
CA VAL A 99 12.33 -14.50 -7.58
C VAL A 99 12.40 -15.93 -8.14
N LEU A 100 11.26 -16.53 -8.47
CA LEU A 100 11.21 -17.87 -9.07
C LEU A 100 11.84 -17.90 -10.47
N GLN A 101 11.57 -16.91 -11.31
CA GLN A 101 12.17 -16.80 -12.64
C GLN A 101 13.69 -16.63 -12.55
N MET A 102 14.18 -15.78 -11.63
CA MET A 102 15.62 -15.62 -11.36
C MET A 102 16.26 -16.93 -10.89
N ALA A 103 15.55 -17.74 -10.12
CA ALA A 103 16.02 -19.05 -9.71
C ALA A 103 15.98 -20.09 -10.85
N GLY A 104 15.26 -19.84 -11.95
CA GLY A 104 15.22 -20.71 -13.13
C GLY A 104 13.97 -21.57 -13.28
N PHE A 105 12.88 -21.26 -12.55
CA PHE A 105 11.55 -21.83 -12.78
C PHE A 105 10.93 -21.26 -14.08
N ASP A 106 9.96 -21.97 -14.67
CA ASP A 106 9.13 -21.46 -15.77
C ASP A 106 7.89 -20.77 -15.18
N THR A 107 7.88 -19.44 -15.14
CA THR A 107 6.79 -18.68 -14.50
C THR A 107 5.88 -18.00 -15.50
N VAL A 108 4.57 -18.15 -15.28
CA VAL A 108 3.52 -17.41 -15.98
C VAL A 108 2.76 -16.58 -14.95
N LEU A 109 2.69 -15.27 -15.15
CA LEU A 109 1.89 -14.36 -14.33
C LEU A 109 0.62 -13.97 -15.10
N ILE A 110 -0.55 -14.16 -14.50
CA ILE A 110 -1.82 -13.66 -15.05
C ILE A 110 -2.30 -12.46 -14.22
N GLU A 111 -2.75 -11.42 -14.89
CA GLU A 111 -3.32 -10.21 -14.27
C GLU A 111 -4.67 -9.93 -14.91
N ARG A 112 -5.71 -9.77 -14.08
CA ARG A 112 -7.07 -9.51 -14.56
C ARG A 112 -7.23 -8.14 -15.20
N GLY A 113 -6.39 -7.18 -14.80
CA GLY A 113 -6.44 -5.84 -15.33
C GLY A 113 -5.44 -5.57 -16.44
N ALA A 114 -5.43 -4.32 -16.90
CA ALA A 114 -4.61 -3.86 -18.01
C ALA A 114 -3.19 -3.48 -17.59
N GLU A 115 -2.32 -3.39 -18.60
CA GLU A 115 -0.99 -2.78 -18.52
C GLU A 115 -1.05 -1.34 -17.99
N VAL A 116 0.03 -0.87 -17.33
CA VAL A 116 0.03 0.38 -16.56
C VAL A 116 -0.33 1.61 -17.40
N ASP A 117 0.06 1.63 -18.69
CA ASP A 117 -0.20 2.76 -19.58
C ASP A 117 -1.67 2.83 -20.01
N THR A 118 -2.23 1.70 -20.46
CA THR A 118 -3.67 1.56 -20.72
C THR A 118 -4.48 1.87 -19.46
N ARG A 119 -4.02 1.35 -18.31
CA ARG A 119 -4.64 1.58 -17.00
C ARG A 119 -4.66 3.05 -16.62
N ALA A 120 -3.55 3.76 -16.78
CA ALA A 120 -3.45 5.19 -16.51
C ALA A 120 -4.37 6.02 -17.44
N GLY A 121 -4.46 5.66 -18.72
CA GLY A 121 -5.35 6.31 -19.68
C GLY A 121 -6.82 6.17 -19.28
N LYS A 122 -7.25 4.97 -18.89
CA LYS A 122 -8.62 4.70 -18.43
C LYS A 122 -8.96 5.36 -17.11
N LEU A 123 -8.02 5.43 -16.17
CA LEU A 123 -8.21 6.20 -14.93
C LEU A 123 -8.40 7.69 -15.20
N ASN A 124 -7.61 8.28 -16.09
CA ASN A 124 -7.77 9.68 -16.48
C ASN A 124 -9.12 9.95 -17.15
N GLN A 125 -9.59 9.02 -18.00
CA GLN A 125 -10.92 9.08 -18.58
C GLN A 125 -11.99 9.01 -17.47
N PHE A 126 -11.89 8.03 -16.57
CA PHE A 126 -12.82 7.83 -15.47
C PHE A 126 -12.95 9.07 -14.58
N GLU A 127 -11.83 9.71 -14.22
CA GLU A 127 -11.83 10.92 -13.39
C GLU A 127 -12.46 12.15 -14.06
N LYS A 128 -12.56 12.16 -15.40
CA LYS A 128 -13.18 13.25 -16.16
C LYS A 128 -14.65 13.00 -16.46
N THR A 129 -15.03 11.75 -16.72
CA THR A 129 -16.34 11.42 -17.29
C THR A 129 -17.19 10.52 -16.42
N GLY A 130 -16.61 9.89 -15.39
CA GLY A 130 -17.27 8.82 -14.63
C GLY A 130 -17.40 7.50 -15.38
N ASP A 131 -16.72 7.33 -16.52
CA ASP A 131 -16.74 6.09 -17.32
C ASP A 131 -15.85 5.00 -16.68
N PHE A 132 -16.49 4.04 -16.00
CA PHE A 132 -15.79 3.02 -15.22
C PHE A 132 -15.28 1.86 -16.07
N SER A 133 -14.05 1.41 -15.80
CA SER A 133 -13.48 0.21 -16.42
C SER A 133 -13.28 -0.93 -15.39
N PRO A 134 -13.78 -2.16 -15.67
CA PRO A 134 -13.59 -3.31 -14.78
C PRO A 134 -12.17 -3.86 -14.81
N VAL A 135 -11.38 -3.58 -15.85
CA VAL A 135 -10.01 -4.07 -16.05
C VAL A 135 -8.95 -2.98 -15.82
N ALA A 136 -9.35 -1.72 -15.67
CA ALA A 136 -8.43 -0.61 -15.52
C ALA A 136 -8.94 0.39 -14.47
N ASN A 137 -8.74 0.05 -13.20
CA ASN A 137 -9.17 0.87 -12.07
C ASN A 137 -8.07 0.94 -10.99
N TYR A 138 -8.36 1.61 -9.89
CA TYR A 138 -7.39 1.82 -8.80
C TYR A 138 -6.93 0.53 -8.11
N SER A 139 -7.70 -0.57 -8.22
CA SER A 139 -7.33 -1.86 -7.61
C SER A 139 -6.72 -2.85 -8.61
N PHE A 140 -7.25 -2.93 -9.84
CA PHE A 140 -6.91 -3.99 -10.80
C PHE A 140 -6.04 -3.50 -11.96
N GLY A 141 -5.08 -4.33 -12.36
CA GLY A 141 -4.09 -4.09 -13.42
C GLY A 141 -2.66 -3.96 -12.89
N GLU A 142 -1.73 -3.63 -13.77
CA GLU A 142 -0.29 -3.74 -13.52
C GLU A 142 0.16 -3.05 -12.22
N GLY A 143 0.85 -3.81 -11.35
CA GLY A 143 1.32 -3.38 -10.04
C GLY A 143 0.25 -3.33 -8.94
N GLY A 144 -0.99 -3.73 -9.26
CA GLY A 144 -2.12 -3.83 -8.34
C GLY A 144 -2.51 -2.48 -7.72
N ALA A 145 -3.03 -2.52 -6.48
CA ALA A 145 -3.46 -1.33 -5.74
C ALA A 145 -2.31 -0.37 -5.36
N GLY A 146 -1.05 -0.81 -5.47
CA GLY A 146 0.11 0.00 -5.13
C GLY A 146 0.42 1.10 -6.15
N THR A 147 0.13 0.89 -7.44
CA THR A 147 0.61 1.73 -8.55
C THR A 147 0.13 3.18 -8.49
N PHE A 148 -1.15 3.40 -8.22
CA PHE A 148 -1.76 4.73 -8.17
C PHE A 148 -1.92 5.20 -6.73
N SER A 149 -0.79 5.24 -6.01
CA SER A 149 -0.73 5.64 -4.59
C SER A 149 0.43 6.62 -4.34
N ASP A 150 0.55 7.15 -3.12
CA ASP A 150 1.76 7.87 -2.68
C ASP A 150 3.01 6.95 -2.64
N GLY A 151 2.82 5.63 -2.67
CA GLY A 151 3.93 4.68 -2.73
C GLY A 151 4.74 4.62 -1.45
N LYS A 152 4.09 4.71 -0.28
CA LYS A 152 4.78 4.62 1.01
C LYS A 152 5.36 3.23 1.20
N LEU A 153 6.66 3.16 1.47
CA LEU A 153 7.39 1.90 1.64
C LEU A 153 7.71 1.62 3.11
N THR A 154 6.77 1.94 4.01
CA THR A 154 6.90 1.65 5.43
C THR A 154 6.37 0.26 5.77
N SER A 155 7.04 -0.47 6.66
CA SER A 155 6.53 -1.71 7.24
C SER A 155 6.83 -1.76 8.73
N ARG A 156 5.92 -2.34 9.52
CA ARG A 156 6.12 -2.59 10.95
C ARG A 156 6.76 -3.96 11.22
N SER A 157 6.87 -4.81 10.20
CA SER A 157 7.42 -6.16 10.35
C SER A 157 8.94 -6.10 10.55
N LYS A 158 9.42 -6.66 11.65
CA LYS A 158 10.84 -6.69 12.02
C LYS A 158 11.61 -7.85 11.35
N HIS A 159 10.91 -8.90 10.92
CA HIS A 159 11.49 -10.14 10.39
C HIS A 159 11.38 -10.23 8.86
N ILE A 160 11.55 -9.11 8.16
CA ILE A 160 11.51 -9.04 6.69
C ILE A 160 12.69 -8.24 6.09
N SER A 161 13.79 -8.10 6.84
CA SER A 161 14.90 -7.22 6.44
C SER A 161 15.52 -7.65 5.12
N ARG A 162 15.78 -8.94 4.92
CA ARG A 162 16.37 -9.50 3.69
C ARG A 162 15.47 -9.24 2.48
N GLU A 163 14.19 -9.52 2.60
CA GLU A 163 13.21 -9.37 1.53
C GLU A 163 12.93 -7.89 1.23
N ARG A 164 12.88 -7.05 2.26
CA ARG A 164 12.78 -5.59 2.10
C ARG A 164 13.98 -5.04 1.34
N ASN A 165 15.20 -5.46 1.70
CA ASN A 165 16.42 -4.95 1.05
C ASN A 165 16.42 -5.36 -0.43
N PHE A 166 16.13 -6.63 -0.74
CA PHE A 166 15.97 -7.09 -2.13
C PHE A 166 14.91 -6.29 -2.88
N PHE A 167 13.71 -6.14 -2.30
CA PHE A 167 12.63 -5.33 -2.87
C PHE A 167 13.08 -3.90 -3.20
N THR A 168 13.73 -3.24 -2.25
CA THR A 168 14.22 -1.87 -2.39
C THR A 168 15.25 -1.75 -3.51
N GLU A 169 16.19 -2.69 -3.60
CA GLU A 169 17.18 -2.74 -4.69
C GLU A 169 16.51 -2.90 -6.05
N GLN A 170 15.55 -3.82 -6.17
CA GLN A 170 14.81 -4.02 -7.43
C GLN A 170 14.05 -2.75 -7.82
N TYR A 171 13.43 -2.05 -6.86
CA TYR A 171 12.73 -0.79 -7.12
C TYR A 171 13.67 0.31 -7.60
N ILE A 172 14.83 0.47 -6.97
CA ILE A 172 15.83 1.48 -7.37
C ILE A 172 16.37 1.16 -8.77
N GLN A 173 16.71 -0.10 -9.05
CA GLN A 173 17.12 -0.54 -10.39
C GLN A 173 16.05 -0.27 -11.45
N ALA A 174 14.77 -0.36 -11.07
CA ALA A 174 13.63 -0.06 -11.93
C ALA A 174 13.30 1.44 -12.01
N GLY A 175 14.08 2.34 -11.40
CA GLY A 175 13.93 3.79 -11.51
C GLY A 175 13.26 4.48 -10.32
N ALA A 176 13.10 3.78 -9.18
CA ALA A 176 12.68 4.44 -7.95
C ALA A 176 13.79 5.36 -7.41
N PRO A 177 13.43 6.44 -6.67
CA PRO A 177 14.40 7.37 -6.09
C PRO A 177 15.36 6.66 -5.11
N PRO A 178 16.69 6.87 -5.17
CA PRO A 178 17.63 6.20 -4.26
C PRO A 178 17.36 6.43 -2.77
N GLU A 179 16.75 7.56 -2.42
CA GLU A 179 16.37 7.93 -1.05
C GLU A 179 15.41 6.95 -0.37
N ILE A 180 14.72 6.09 -1.13
CA ILE A 180 13.87 5.05 -0.52
C ILE A 180 14.66 4.03 0.30
N ALA A 181 15.98 3.91 0.07
CA ALA A 181 16.84 3.00 0.81
C ALA A 181 17.13 3.47 2.24
N PHE A 182 17.11 4.78 2.48
CA PHE A 182 17.58 5.34 3.75
C PHE A 182 16.57 6.25 4.46
N LEU A 183 15.55 6.80 3.77
CA LEU A 183 14.53 7.58 4.47
C LEU A 183 13.72 6.69 5.43
N ALA A 184 13.47 7.19 6.64
CA ALA A 184 12.64 6.49 7.63
C ALA A 184 11.16 6.40 7.21
N HIS A 185 10.71 7.34 6.39
CA HIS A 185 9.35 7.41 5.83
C HIS A 185 9.44 7.48 4.29
N PRO A 186 9.94 6.41 3.63
CA PRO A 186 10.24 6.44 2.21
C PRO A 186 8.94 6.41 1.39
N HIS A 187 8.94 7.11 0.26
CA HIS A 187 7.83 7.08 -0.69
C HIS A 187 8.32 7.27 -2.13
N VAL A 188 7.56 6.74 -3.09
CA VAL A 188 7.92 6.76 -4.52
C VAL A 188 7.08 7.77 -5.30
N GLY A 189 5.79 7.91 -4.96
CA GLY A 189 4.82 8.72 -5.70
C GLY A 189 4.26 8.01 -6.94
N SER A 190 2.97 8.25 -7.22
CA SER A 190 2.24 7.57 -8.30
C SER A 190 2.86 7.78 -9.68
N ASP A 191 3.39 8.97 -9.95
CA ASP A 191 4.05 9.31 -11.20
C ASP A 191 5.25 8.41 -11.49
N LYS A 192 6.08 8.16 -10.47
CA LYS A 192 7.27 7.31 -10.58
C LYS A 192 6.95 5.81 -10.49
N LEU A 193 5.94 5.43 -9.71
CA LEU A 193 5.53 4.02 -9.60
C LEU A 193 5.12 3.43 -10.95
N ARG A 194 4.48 4.21 -11.83
CA ARG A 194 4.14 3.76 -13.19
C ARG A 194 5.37 3.37 -14.00
N VAL A 195 6.46 4.13 -13.86
CA VAL A 195 7.74 3.83 -14.51
C VAL A 195 8.37 2.58 -13.88
N VAL A 196 8.38 2.51 -12.54
CA VAL A 196 8.93 1.38 -11.79
C VAL A 196 8.25 0.06 -12.19
N VAL A 197 6.92 -0.01 -12.19
CA VAL A 197 6.21 -1.26 -12.51
C VAL A 197 6.44 -1.69 -13.96
N ARG A 198 6.49 -0.75 -14.91
CA ARG A 198 6.81 -1.05 -16.32
C ARG A 198 8.22 -1.64 -16.46
N ASN A 199 9.21 -1.00 -15.84
CA ASN A 199 10.60 -1.44 -15.92
C ASN A 199 10.81 -2.79 -15.21
N LEU A 200 10.08 -3.03 -14.12
CA LEU A 200 10.06 -4.33 -13.44
C LEU A 200 9.49 -5.42 -14.34
N ARG A 201 8.36 -5.16 -15.04
CA ARG A 201 7.82 -6.08 -16.04
C ARG A 201 8.83 -6.39 -17.15
N GLU A 202 9.46 -5.37 -17.72
CA GLU A 202 10.47 -5.54 -18.78
C GLU A 202 11.65 -6.40 -18.31
N LYS A 203 12.11 -6.18 -17.07
CA LYS A 203 13.14 -7.02 -16.44
C LYS A 203 12.67 -8.47 -16.28
N TYR A 204 11.46 -8.69 -15.79
CA TYR A 204 10.92 -10.03 -15.62
C TYR A 204 10.78 -10.78 -16.97
N GLN A 205 10.34 -10.07 -18.02
CA GLN A 205 10.24 -10.61 -19.38
C GLN A 205 11.60 -10.92 -20.00
N SER A 206 12.62 -10.07 -19.78
CA SER A 206 13.97 -10.33 -20.29
C SER A 206 14.65 -11.55 -19.66
N LEU A 207 14.21 -11.95 -18.46
CA LEU A 207 14.60 -13.20 -17.82
C LEU A 207 13.84 -14.43 -18.34
N GLY A 208 12.90 -14.25 -19.27
CA GLY A 208 12.06 -15.31 -19.86
C GLY A 208 10.68 -15.48 -19.21
N GLY A 209 10.36 -14.68 -18.19
CA GLY A 209 9.07 -14.71 -17.53
C GLY A 209 7.94 -14.21 -18.42
N LYS A 210 6.75 -14.81 -18.31
CA LYS A 210 5.58 -14.42 -19.12
C LYS A 210 4.55 -13.71 -18.26
N ILE A 211 3.93 -12.66 -18.80
CA ILE A 211 2.81 -11.96 -18.18
C ILE A 211 1.65 -11.85 -19.17
N LEU A 212 0.45 -12.15 -18.70
CA LEU A 212 -0.79 -12.12 -19.46
C LEU A 212 -1.74 -11.15 -18.74
N PHE A 213 -1.91 -9.95 -19.31
CA PHE A 213 -2.88 -8.97 -18.83
C PHE A 213 -4.30 -9.33 -19.29
N GLU A 214 -5.29 -8.65 -18.71
CA GLU A 214 -6.72 -8.84 -18.99
C GLU A 214 -7.16 -10.32 -18.94
N THR A 215 -6.51 -11.09 -18.06
CA THR A 215 -6.71 -12.54 -17.89
C THR A 215 -7.18 -12.83 -16.46
N LEU A 216 -8.49 -13.02 -16.30
CA LEU A 216 -9.11 -13.29 -15.01
C LEU A 216 -9.13 -14.79 -14.74
N LEU A 217 -8.69 -15.19 -13.55
CA LEU A 217 -8.91 -16.54 -13.02
C LEU A 217 -10.39 -16.72 -12.67
N THR A 218 -11.05 -17.70 -13.27
CA THR A 218 -12.48 -17.96 -13.09
C THR A 218 -12.78 -19.25 -12.35
N ASP A 219 -11.87 -20.23 -12.35
CA ASP A 219 -12.06 -21.49 -11.62
C ASP A 219 -10.73 -22.27 -11.44
N LEU A 220 -10.74 -23.31 -10.61
CA LEU A 220 -9.62 -24.24 -10.39
C LEU A 220 -10.06 -25.70 -10.54
N ILE A 221 -9.31 -26.50 -11.30
CA ILE A 221 -9.48 -27.95 -11.35
C ILE A 221 -8.64 -28.57 -10.25
N ILE A 222 -9.30 -29.20 -9.27
CA ILE A 222 -8.67 -29.75 -8.07
C ILE A 222 -8.93 -31.25 -7.98
N ARG A 223 -7.86 -32.03 -7.77
CA ARG A 223 -7.93 -33.47 -7.48
C ARG A 223 -7.12 -33.80 -6.23
N GLN A 224 -7.77 -34.42 -5.24
CA GLN A 224 -7.12 -34.90 -4.01
C GLN A 224 -6.23 -33.84 -3.31
N GLY A 225 -6.73 -32.59 -3.20
CA GLY A 225 -5.97 -31.49 -2.56
C GLY A 225 -4.82 -30.94 -3.41
N ARG A 226 -4.73 -31.29 -4.69
CA ARG A 226 -3.79 -30.71 -5.65
C ARG A 226 -4.56 -29.95 -6.72
N VAL A 227 -4.16 -28.70 -6.97
CA VAL A 227 -4.63 -27.96 -8.14
C VAL A 227 -3.88 -28.50 -9.36
N GLU A 228 -4.61 -28.98 -10.35
CA GLU A 228 -4.04 -29.45 -11.61
C GLU A 228 -4.01 -28.32 -12.64
N GLU A 229 -5.10 -27.56 -12.72
CA GLU A 229 -5.27 -26.52 -13.72
C GLU A 229 -6.00 -25.29 -13.16
N ALA A 230 -5.64 -24.12 -13.69
CA ALA A 230 -6.35 -22.87 -13.49
C ALA A 230 -7.13 -22.51 -14.76
N ILE A 231 -8.44 -22.29 -14.61
CA ILE A 231 -9.31 -21.86 -15.70
C ILE A 231 -9.37 -20.34 -15.69
N THR A 232 -9.11 -19.74 -16.84
CA THR A 232 -9.11 -18.27 -17.01
C THR A 232 -9.96 -17.84 -18.19
N THR A 233 -10.23 -16.54 -18.29
CA THR A 233 -10.87 -15.94 -19.46
C THR A 233 -10.08 -16.10 -20.77
N SER A 234 -8.81 -16.49 -20.69
CA SER A 234 -7.89 -16.63 -21.84
C SER A 234 -7.47 -18.10 -22.06
N GLY A 235 -8.13 -19.05 -21.40
CA GLY A 235 -7.83 -20.49 -21.49
C GLY A 235 -7.37 -21.11 -20.18
N THR A 236 -6.92 -22.35 -20.27
CA THR A 236 -6.56 -23.19 -19.11
C THR A 236 -5.05 -23.33 -18.97
N PHE A 237 -4.55 -23.23 -17.74
CA PHE A 237 -3.12 -23.32 -17.42
C PHE A 237 -2.86 -24.45 -16.44
N ALA A 238 -2.11 -25.46 -16.87
CA ALA A 238 -1.54 -26.47 -16.00
C ALA A 238 -0.20 -25.99 -15.42
N ALA A 239 0.02 -26.20 -14.13
CA ALA A 239 1.26 -25.84 -13.44
C ALA A 239 1.56 -26.80 -12.29
N ASP A 240 2.82 -26.85 -11.85
CA ASP A 240 3.22 -27.66 -10.71
C ASP A 240 2.81 -27.00 -9.39
N HIS A 241 2.91 -25.66 -9.34
CA HIS A 241 2.59 -24.80 -8.19
C HIS A 241 1.76 -23.58 -8.62
N PHE A 242 0.86 -23.14 -7.74
CA PHE A 242 -0.02 -22.00 -7.96
C PHE A 242 0.15 -20.99 -6.82
N ILE A 243 0.53 -19.75 -7.14
CA ILE A 243 0.66 -18.66 -6.16
C ILE A 243 -0.39 -17.60 -6.47
N LEU A 244 -1.40 -17.48 -5.62
CA LEU A 244 -2.49 -16.52 -5.80
C LEU A 244 -2.29 -15.28 -4.94
N ALA A 245 -2.17 -14.12 -5.58
CA ALA A 245 -2.03 -12.81 -4.95
C ALA A 245 -3.07 -11.80 -5.48
N PRO A 246 -4.39 -12.07 -5.33
CA PRO A 246 -5.44 -11.29 -5.99
C PRO A 246 -5.67 -9.88 -5.39
N GLY A 247 -5.01 -9.55 -4.28
CA GLY A 247 -5.37 -8.38 -3.47
C GLY A 247 -6.69 -8.56 -2.73
N HIS A 248 -7.05 -7.61 -1.87
CA HIS A 248 -8.25 -7.72 -1.02
C HIS A 248 -9.54 -7.23 -1.68
N SER A 249 -9.46 -6.72 -2.92
CA SER A 249 -10.60 -6.13 -3.63
C SER A 249 -11.31 -7.10 -4.57
N ALA A 250 -10.75 -8.28 -4.85
CA ALA A 250 -11.27 -9.25 -5.82
C ALA A 250 -12.33 -10.19 -5.19
N TYR A 251 -13.51 -9.66 -4.91
CA TYR A 251 -14.60 -10.37 -4.24
C TYR A 251 -15.08 -11.61 -5.01
N GLU A 252 -15.13 -11.55 -6.34
CA GLU A 252 -15.48 -12.71 -7.16
C GLU A 252 -14.41 -13.80 -7.08
N THR A 253 -13.12 -13.43 -7.02
CA THR A 253 -12.04 -14.40 -6.85
C THR A 253 -12.12 -15.07 -5.48
N TYR A 254 -12.43 -14.32 -4.42
CA TYR A 254 -12.63 -14.93 -3.10
C TYR A 254 -13.80 -15.89 -3.06
N ARG A 255 -14.95 -15.52 -3.66
CA ARG A 255 -16.11 -16.41 -3.75
C ARG A 255 -15.77 -17.70 -4.48
N MET A 256 -15.08 -17.60 -5.62
CA MET A 256 -14.59 -18.76 -6.37
C MET A 256 -13.66 -19.63 -5.52
N LEU A 257 -12.68 -19.05 -4.82
CA LEU A 257 -11.75 -19.81 -3.98
C LEU A 257 -12.48 -20.53 -2.83
N ILE A 258 -13.42 -19.85 -2.16
CA ILE A 258 -14.24 -20.47 -1.11
C ILE A 258 -15.06 -21.64 -1.68
N ASN A 259 -15.66 -21.47 -2.86
CA ASN A 259 -16.42 -22.53 -3.54
C ASN A 259 -15.52 -23.72 -3.96
N CYS A 260 -14.25 -23.45 -4.27
CA CYS A 260 -13.23 -24.47 -4.52
C CYS A 260 -12.71 -25.16 -3.24
N GLY A 261 -13.26 -24.84 -2.07
CA GLY A 261 -12.86 -25.43 -0.79
C GLY A 261 -11.64 -24.79 -0.13
N VAL A 262 -11.17 -23.63 -0.59
CA VAL A 262 -10.11 -22.88 0.09
C VAL A 262 -10.64 -22.35 1.43
N PRO A 263 -10.01 -22.69 2.57
CA PRO A 263 -10.52 -22.29 3.87
C PRO A 263 -10.22 -20.81 4.16
N PHE A 264 -11.25 -20.06 4.53
CA PHE A 264 -11.15 -18.67 5.00
C PHE A 264 -11.82 -18.51 6.36
N ARG A 265 -11.34 -17.53 7.13
CA ARG A 265 -11.98 -17.05 8.36
C ARG A 265 -12.23 -15.55 8.28
N ILE A 266 -13.21 -15.06 9.05
CA ILE A 266 -13.43 -13.63 9.24
C ILE A 266 -12.21 -13.01 9.93
N LYS A 267 -11.83 -11.80 9.51
CA LYS A 267 -10.70 -11.05 10.05
C LYS A 267 -11.11 -9.62 10.38
N ASN A 268 -10.58 -9.09 11.48
CA ASN A 268 -10.71 -7.66 11.78
C ASN A 268 -10.17 -6.80 10.64
N PHE A 269 -10.88 -5.72 10.38
CA PHE A 269 -10.51 -4.70 9.41
C PHE A 269 -10.93 -3.33 9.95
N ALA A 270 -10.80 -2.29 9.13
CA ALA A 270 -11.29 -0.97 9.47
C ALA A 270 -12.01 -0.32 8.31
N LEU A 271 -13.00 0.50 8.62
CA LEU A 271 -13.71 1.30 7.62
C LEU A 271 -14.06 2.67 8.20
N GLY A 272 -14.38 3.61 7.32
CA GLY A 272 -14.74 4.97 7.68
C GLY A 272 -14.81 5.85 6.45
N SER A 273 -14.26 7.06 6.53
CA SER A 273 -14.24 8.04 5.44
C SER A 273 -12.86 8.65 5.26
N ARG A 274 -12.60 9.23 4.10
CA ARG A 274 -11.37 10.00 3.86
C ARG A 274 -11.53 11.39 4.47
N ALA A 275 -10.58 11.82 5.28
CA ALA A 275 -10.47 13.19 5.76
C ALA A 275 -9.55 14.00 4.83
N GLU A 276 -9.92 15.24 4.51
CA GLU A 276 -9.11 16.14 3.69
C GLU A 276 -9.02 17.55 4.30
N HIS A 277 -7.82 18.14 4.21
CA HIS A 277 -7.48 19.47 4.72
C HIS A 277 -6.59 20.20 3.72
N PRO A 278 -6.57 21.55 3.69
CA PRO A 278 -5.50 22.29 3.03
C PRO A 278 -4.13 21.88 3.58
N GLN A 279 -3.17 21.55 2.72
CA GLN A 279 -1.84 21.10 3.15
C GLN A 279 -1.13 22.16 4.00
N ALA A 280 -1.36 23.46 3.74
CA ALA A 280 -0.81 24.55 4.53
C ALA A 280 -1.26 24.50 6.01
N LEU A 281 -2.50 24.05 6.28
CA LEU A 281 -3.00 23.86 7.63
C LEU A 281 -2.19 22.78 8.36
N ILE A 282 -1.98 21.63 7.71
CA ILE A 282 -1.19 20.53 8.26
C ILE A 282 0.27 20.94 8.46
N ASN A 283 0.87 21.67 7.51
CA ASN A 283 2.23 22.18 7.63
C ASN A 283 2.37 23.11 8.85
N ARG A 284 1.45 24.06 9.06
CA ARG A 284 1.46 24.92 10.26
C ARG A 284 1.26 24.12 11.54
N ALA A 285 0.36 23.13 11.52
CA ALA A 285 0.10 22.29 12.68
C ALA A 285 1.34 21.47 13.08
N GLN A 286 2.11 20.96 12.11
CA GLN A 286 3.29 20.15 12.36
C GLN A 286 4.57 20.97 12.58
N TRP A 287 4.81 21.98 11.74
CA TRP A 287 6.08 22.69 11.66
C TRP A 287 6.02 24.14 12.16
N GLY A 288 4.82 24.69 12.37
CA GLY A 288 4.63 26.11 12.71
C GLY A 288 4.76 27.06 11.51
N THR A 289 5.04 26.55 10.31
CA THR A 289 5.18 27.29 9.05
C THR A 289 4.44 26.58 7.93
N GLU A 290 4.06 27.30 6.87
CA GLU A 290 3.42 26.71 5.69
C GLU A 290 4.37 25.92 4.81
N LYS A 291 5.67 26.24 4.86
CA LYS A 291 6.72 25.57 4.07
C LYS A 291 7.98 25.46 4.91
N LEU A 292 8.66 24.34 4.78
CA LEU A 292 9.95 24.09 5.41
C LEU A 292 10.93 23.66 4.32
N GLU A 293 12.07 24.33 4.25
CA GLU A 293 13.07 24.10 3.20
C GLU A 293 13.70 22.72 3.32
N GLY A 294 13.98 22.07 2.18
CA GLY A 294 14.59 20.73 2.12
C GLY A 294 13.72 19.58 2.61
N VAL A 295 12.44 19.82 2.89
CA VAL A 295 11.43 18.78 3.13
C VAL A 295 10.27 18.94 2.12
N LYS A 296 9.53 17.84 1.88
CA LYS A 296 8.34 17.86 1.01
C LYS A 296 7.13 18.44 1.78
N ALA A 297 5.98 17.79 1.75
CA ALA A 297 4.81 18.19 2.54
C ALA A 297 4.75 17.46 3.89
N ALA A 298 4.22 18.13 4.92
CA ALA A 298 4.15 17.59 6.27
C ALA A 298 3.21 16.40 6.34
N GLU A 299 3.64 15.39 7.09
CA GLU A 299 2.83 14.22 7.36
C GLU A 299 2.29 14.13 8.78
N TYR A 300 1.23 13.34 9.00
CA TYR A 300 0.69 13.05 10.32
C TYR A 300 0.32 11.57 10.45
N ARG A 301 0.33 11.10 11.70
CA ARG A 301 -0.24 9.83 12.10
C ARG A 301 -0.99 10.05 13.41
N LEU A 302 -2.29 9.85 13.37
CA LEU A 302 -3.17 10.04 14.52
C LEU A 302 -3.81 8.69 14.88
N THR A 303 -3.93 8.45 16.18
CA THR A 303 -4.58 7.28 16.76
C THR A 303 -5.37 7.72 17.98
N SER A 304 -6.55 7.16 18.18
CA SER A 304 -7.45 7.39 19.30
C SER A 304 -8.00 6.03 19.78
N PRO A 305 -8.23 5.84 21.09
CA PRO A 305 -8.98 4.68 21.56
C PRO A 305 -10.45 4.65 21.08
N GLY A 306 -10.93 5.73 20.45
CA GLY A 306 -12.31 5.84 19.98
C GLY A 306 -13.29 5.82 21.15
N ASP A 307 -14.29 4.95 21.07
CA ASP A 307 -15.26 4.69 22.13
C ASP A 307 -14.72 3.75 23.23
N GLY A 308 -13.42 3.45 23.23
CA GLY A 308 -12.75 2.51 24.14
C GLY A 308 -12.80 1.05 23.69
N LYS A 309 -13.54 0.73 22.61
CA LYS A 309 -13.66 -0.63 22.04
C LYS A 309 -13.18 -0.69 20.59
N HIS A 310 -13.42 0.36 19.83
CA HIS A 310 -13.13 0.46 18.41
C HIS A 310 -12.08 1.57 18.19
N PRO A 311 -10.80 1.22 18.07
CA PRO A 311 -9.75 2.22 17.91
C PRO A 311 -9.91 2.95 16.58
N VAL A 312 -9.76 4.28 16.60
CA VAL A 312 -9.80 5.13 15.41
C VAL A 312 -8.41 5.60 15.06
N TYR A 313 -8.03 5.50 13.79
CA TYR A 313 -6.70 5.91 13.35
C TYR A 313 -6.72 6.52 11.95
N SER A 314 -5.74 7.38 11.69
CA SER A 314 -5.44 7.86 10.35
C SER A 314 -4.73 6.75 9.56
N PHE A 315 -5.19 6.44 8.37
CA PHE A 315 -4.60 5.43 7.48
C PHE A 315 -4.31 6.02 6.09
N CYS A 316 -3.27 5.49 5.44
CA CYS A 316 -2.85 5.92 4.10
C CYS A 316 -2.74 7.45 3.92
N MET A 317 -2.21 8.17 4.93
CA MET A 317 -2.12 9.64 4.91
C MET A 317 -1.27 10.13 3.74
N CYS A 318 -1.83 10.79 2.73
CA CYS A 318 -1.17 11.33 1.54
C CYS A 318 -0.92 12.85 1.64
N PRO A 319 0.32 13.30 1.94
CA PRO A 319 0.66 14.71 1.98
C PRO A 319 0.73 15.30 0.58
N GLY A 320 0.23 16.53 0.40
CA GLY A 320 0.22 17.26 -0.87
C GLY A 320 -0.33 16.39 -1.99
N GLY A 321 -1.38 15.65 -1.69
CA GLY A 321 -1.96 14.59 -2.51
C GLY A 321 -3.39 14.91 -2.91
N MET A 322 -4.10 13.86 -3.31
CA MET A 322 -5.50 13.93 -3.68
C MET A 322 -6.27 12.69 -3.24
N VAL A 323 -7.58 12.86 -3.06
CA VAL A 323 -8.54 11.77 -2.86
C VAL A 323 -8.96 11.26 -4.23
N VAL A 324 -9.00 9.93 -4.39
CA VAL A 324 -9.25 9.29 -5.69
C VAL A 324 -10.52 8.43 -5.65
N PRO A 325 -11.27 8.34 -6.78
CA PRO A 325 -12.41 7.46 -6.91
C PRO A 325 -11.92 6.02 -7.05
N ALA A 326 -11.88 5.28 -5.94
CA ALA A 326 -11.27 3.96 -5.87
C ALA A 326 -12.27 2.81 -6.10
N ALA A 327 -13.32 3.05 -6.89
CA ALA A 327 -14.32 2.04 -7.22
C ALA A 327 -13.66 0.80 -7.85
N THR A 328 -14.11 -0.38 -7.41
CA THR A 328 -13.57 -1.69 -7.83
C THR A 328 -14.46 -2.40 -8.83
N TYR A 329 -15.76 -2.11 -8.78
CA TYR A 329 -16.80 -2.64 -9.66
C TYR A 329 -17.65 -1.50 -10.21
N ALA A 330 -18.47 -1.82 -11.21
CA ALA A 330 -19.52 -0.91 -11.64
C ALA A 330 -20.51 -0.69 -10.49
N HIS A 331 -21.07 0.51 -10.39
CA HIS A 331 -22.12 0.84 -9.42
C HIS A 331 -21.75 0.69 -7.93
N VAL A 332 -20.46 0.75 -7.59
CA VAL A 332 -19.97 0.92 -6.22
C VAL A 332 -19.21 2.24 -6.10
N ASN A 333 -19.21 2.84 -4.91
CA ASN A 333 -18.53 4.11 -4.68
C ASN A 333 -17.66 4.03 -3.42
N THR A 334 -16.35 3.99 -3.64
CA THR A 334 -15.32 3.96 -2.61
C THR A 334 -14.25 4.98 -2.94
N VAL A 335 -13.58 5.49 -1.91
CA VAL A 335 -12.48 6.43 -2.06
C VAL A 335 -11.17 5.83 -1.52
N ASN A 336 -10.07 6.39 -1.99
CA ASN A 336 -8.74 6.21 -1.41
C ASN A 336 -7.96 7.51 -1.65
N GLY A 337 -6.64 7.48 -1.63
CA GLY A 337 -5.85 8.66 -1.97
C GLY A 337 -4.42 8.34 -2.36
N MET A 338 -3.83 9.33 -3.01
CA MET A 338 -2.50 9.23 -3.60
C MET A 338 -1.76 10.55 -3.47
N SER A 339 -0.45 10.50 -3.70
CA SER A 339 0.36 11.69 -3.94
C SER A 339 1.34 11.41 -5.08
N TYR A 340 1.72 12.46 -5.79
CA TYR A 340 2.90 12.42 -6.66
C TYR A 340 4.18 12.53 -5.82
N TYR A 341 5.32 12.16 -6.41
CA TYR A 341 6.61 12.14 -5.71
C TYR A 341 6.98 13.50 -5.09
N LYS A 342 6.59 14.61 -5.72
CA LYS A 342 6.85 15.96 -5.19
C LYS A 342 6.02 16.28 -3.94
N ARG A 343 4.90 15.57 -3.70
CA ARG A 343 3.88 15.90 -2.67
C ARG A 343 3.54 17.40 -2.67
N GLY A 344 3.37 17.96 -3.87
CA GLY A 344 3.20 19.40 -4.09
C GLY A 344 1.75 19.87 -4.25
N GLY A 345 0.77 18.98 -4.02
CA GLY A 345 -0.65 19.30 -4.10
C GLY A 345 -1.13 20.22 -2.98
N LEU A 346 -2.32 20.80 -3.18
CA LEU A 346 -2.90 21.78 -2.25
C LEU A 346 -3.48 21.14 -0.97
N PHE A 347 -3.69 19.83 -0.98
CA PHE A 347 -4.44 19.11 0.05
C PHE A 347 -3.61 18.01 0.71
N ALA A 348 -3.82 17.83 2.01
CA ALA A 348 -3.44 16.64 2.75
C ALA A 348 -4.70 15.79 2.92
N ASN A 349 -4.60 14.48 2.74
CA ASN A 349 -5.73 13.60 3.03
C ASN A 349 -5.30 12.32 3.72
N ALA A 350 -6.18 11.72 4.50
CA ALA A 350 -5.98 10.40 5.10
C ALA A 350 -7.32 9.75 5.37
N ALA A 351 -7.40 8.44 5.27
CA ALA A 351 -8.55 7.72 5.80
C ALA A 351 -8.64 7.92 7.32
N CYS A 352 -9.81 8.29 7.84
CA CYS A 352 -10.16 8.24 9.26
C CYS A 352 -11.07 7.03 9.44
N VAL A 353 -10.55 5.97 10.05
CA VAL A 353 -11.20 4.65 10.07
C VAL A 353 -11.23 4.08 11.47
N ALA A 354 -12.31 3.34 11.78
CA ALA A 354 -12.46 2.62 13.03
C ALA A 354 -12.21 1.12 12.81
N GLY A 355 -11.38 0.52 13.66
CA GLY A 355 -11.15 -0.92 13.67
C GLY A 355 -12.35 -1.67 14.24
N VAL A 356 -12.79 -2.71 13.55
CA VAL A 356 -13.98 -3.49 13.92
C VAL A 356 -13.84 -4.97 13.53
N HIS A 357 -14.49 -5.84 14.30
CA HIS A 357 -14.72 -7.22 13.87
C HIS A 357 -16.01 -7.29 13.05
N PRO A 358 -16.02 -7.85 11.82
CA PRO A 358 -17.20 -7.86 10.96
C PRO A 358 -18.51 -8.31 11.62
N ALA A 359 -18.48 -9.36 12.45
CA ALA A 359 -19.65 -9.84 13.20
C ALA A 359 -20.33 -8.79 14.12
N GLN A 360 -19.65 -7.69 14.48
CA GLN A 360 -20.24 -6.62 15.28
C GLN A 360 -21.07 -5.65 14.44
N LEU A 361 -20.84 -5.61 13.11
CA LEU A 361 -21.52 -4.68 12.20
C LEU A 361 -22.93 -5.15 11.84
N SER A 362 -23.17 -6.47 11.85
CA SER A 362 -24.47 -7.06 11.59
C SER A 362 -24.50 -8.51 12.07
N ALA A 363 -25.62 -8.91 12.69
CA ALA A 363 -25.86 -10.31 13.07
C ALA A 363 -25.94 -11.27 11.88
N LYS A 364 -26.11 -10.74 10.66
CA LYS A 364 -26.09 -11.51 9.40
C LYS A 364 -24.68 -11.99 9.02
N ILE A 365 -23.62 -11.39 9.57
CA ILE A 365 -22.25 -11.74 9.21
C ILE A 365 -21.81 -12.94 10.08
N GLN A 366 -21.99 -14.15 9.55
CA GLN A 366 -21.67 -15.40 10.23
C GLN A 366 -20.54 -16.18 9.54
N SER A 367 -20.29 -15.89 8.26
CA SER A 367 -19.28 -16.53 7.44
C SER A 367 -18.39 -15.53 6.68
N PRO A 368 -17.26 -15.97 6.10
CA PRO A 368 -16.46 -15.16 5.18
C PRO A 368 -17.26 -14.61 3.99
N LEU A 369 -18.19 -15.40 3.43
CA LEU A 369 -19.04 -14.96 2.32
C LEU A 369 -19.98 -13.84 2.74
N ASP A 370 -20.58 -13.92 3.93
CA ASP A 370 -21.44 -12.86 4.46
C ASP A 370 -20.66 -11.57 4.69
N ALA A 371 -19.41 -11.67 5.16
CA ALA A 371 -18.55 -10.50 5.35
C ALA A 371 -18.23 -9.79 4.03
N LEU A 372 -17.98 -10.55 2.96
CA LEU A 372 -17.78 -9.99 1.62
C LEU A 372 -19.06 -9.35 1.06
N ALA A 373 -20.18 -10.07 1.15
CA ALA A 373 -21.47 -9.57 0.66
C ALA A 373 -21.91 -8.30 1.38
N TRP A 374 -21.80 -8.28 2.72
CA TRP A 374 -22.17 -7.09 3.51
C TRP A 374 -21.31 -5.87 3.16
N LEU A 375 -20.01 -6.07 2.93
CA LEU A 375 -19.11 -4.97 2.57
C LEU A 375 -19.41 -4.43 1.17
N GLU A 376 -19.69 -5.31 0.21
CA GLU A 376 -20.11 -4.94 -1.15
C GLU A 376 -21.46 -4.19 -1.12
N ASP A 377 -22.43 -4.65 -0.34
CA ASP A 377 -23.71 -3.97 -0.17
C ASP A 377 -23.52 -2.54 0.37
N LEU A 378 -22.64 -2.35 1.36
CA LEU A 378 -22.30 -1.03 1.88
C LEU A 378 -21.67 -0.12 0.81
N GLU A 379 -20.83 -0.67 -0.07
CA GLU A 379 -20.22 0.09 -1.16
C GLU A 379 -21.24 0.49 -2.23
N HIS A 380 -22.27 -0.35 -2.46
CA HIS A 380 -23.41 -0.03 -3.30
C HIS A 380 -24.27 1.09 -2.73
N THR A 381 -24.52 1.15 -1.42
CA THR A 381 -25.36 2.21 -0.83
C THR A 381 -24.76 3.60 -1.05
N PHE A 382 -23.43 3.73 -1.02
CA PHE A 382 -22.74 4.99 -1.32
C PHE A 382 -22.91 5.40 -2.80
N TYR A 383 -22.87 4.44 -3.72
CA TYR A 383 -23.14 4.72 -5.13
C TYR A 383 -24.61 5.11 -5.38
N GLN A 384 -25.55 4.40 -4.75
CA GLN A 384 -26.98 4.67 -4.85
C GLN A 384 -27.32 6.08 -4.34
N PHE A 385 -26.72 6.49 -3.22
CA PHE A 385 -26.86 7.86 -2.72
C PHE A 385 -26.37 8.89 -3.73
N SER A 386 -25.19 8.66 -4.32
CA SER A 386 -24.57 9.59 -5.26
C SER A 386 -25.19 9.57 -6.67
N GLN A 387 -25.96 8.53 -7.01
CA GLN A 387 -26.41 8.23 -8.38
C GLN A 387 -25.27 8.30 -9.40
N GLY A 388 -24.08 7.84 -8.99
CA GLY A 388 -22.85 8.00 -9.74
C GLY A 388 -21.62 8.00 -8.83
N TYR A 389 -20.52 8.54 -9.36
CA TYR A 389 -19.21 8.51 -8.71
C TYR A 389 -18.83 9.80 -7.98
N GLY A 390 -19.75 10.76 -7.80
CA GLY A 390 -19.56 11.88 -6.88
C GLY A 390 -19.39 11.37 -5.44
N ALA A 391 -18.56 12.02 -4.63
CA ALA A 391 -18.28 11.56 -3.26
C ALA A 391 -19.28 12.16 -2.25
N PRO A 392 -20.05 11.34 -1.51
CA PRO A 392 -20.83 11.80 -0.37
C PRO A 392 -19.90 12.43 0.69
N ALA A 393 -20.20 13.63 1.16
CA ALA A 393 -19.29 14.41 1.99
C ALA A 393 -20.00 15.32 3.00
N CYS A 394 -19.31 15.59 4.12
CA CYS A 394 -19.70 16.60 5.10
C CYS A 394 -18.45 17.26 5.70
N THR A 395 -18.59 18.41 6.37
CA THR A 395 -17.47 18.93 7.17
C THR A 395 -17.26 18.05 8.40
N ILE A 396 -16.03 18.01 8.94
CA ILE A 396 -15.75 17.29 10.19
C ILE A 396 -16.58 17.89 11.34
N ALA A 397 -16.76 19.22 11.35
CA ALA A 397 -17.62 19.90 12.33
C ALA A 397 -19.10 19.47 12.25
N ASP A 398 -19.65 19.29 11.04
CA ASP A 398 -21.02 18.83 10.83
C ASP A 398 -21.18 17.36 11.28
N PHE A 399 -20.20 16.50 10.98
CA PHE A 399 -20.17 15.11 11.46
C PHE A 399 -20.19 15.04 13.00
N LEU A 400 -19.38 15.88 13.67
CA LEU A 400 -19.34 15.96 15.13
C LEU A 400 -20.65 16.49 15.74
N LYS A 401 -21.44 17.27 14.99
CA LYS A 401 -22.74 17.78 15.44
C LYS A 401 -23.92 16.87 15.04
N GLY A 402 -23.70 15.92 14.13
CA GLY A 402 -24.76 15.10 13.53
C GLY A 402 -25.79 15.93 12.76
N LYS A 403 -25.35 17.01 12.08
CA LYS A 403 -26.25 17.92 11.36
C LYS A 403 -25.59 18.45 10.09
N THR A 404 -26.38 18.56 9.02
CA THR A 404 -25.98 19.28 7.81
C THR A 404 -26.16 20.78 8.00
N GLY A 405 -25.23 21.58 7.50
CA GLY A 405 -25.46 23.03 7.44
C GLY A 405 -24.31 23.86 6.88
N SER A 406 -23.11 23.30 6.82
CA SER A 406 -21.96 24.02 6.29
C SER A 406 -21.81 23.79 4.79
N PRO A 407 -21.50 24.80 3.97
CA PRO A 407 -21.12 24.59 2.57
C PRO A 407 -19.84 23.75 2.50
N LEU A 408 -19.76 22.85 1.52
CA LEU A 408 -18.57 22.03 1.32
C LEU A 408 -17.43 22.90 0.73
N PRO A 409 -16.22 22.89 1.32
CA PRO A 409 -15.06 23.54 0.74
C PRO A 409 -14.59 22.85 -0.54
N LYS A 410 -13.66 23.51 -1.25
CA LYS A 410 -12.96 22.89 -2.39
C LYS A 410 -12.25 21.61 -1.94
N SER A 411 -12.26 20.62 -2.83
CA SER A 411 -11.62 19.32 -2.62
C SER A 411 -10.75 18.95 -3.81
N SER A 412 -9.80 18.04 -3.57
CA SER A 412 -9.02 17.41 -4.64
C SER A 412 -9.78 16.33 -5.42
N TYR A 413 -10.93 15.87 -4.91
CA TYR A 413 -11.69 14.78 -5.51
C TYR A 413 -12.23 15.17 -6.91
N PRO A 414 -11.92 14.41 -7.97
CA PRO A 414 -12.12 14.87 -9.35
C PRO A 414 -13.57 14.84 -9.82
N LEU A 415 -14.42 14.01 -9.22
CA LEU A 415 -15.81 13.78 -9.67
C LEU A 415 -16.85 14.58 -8.88
N GLY A 416 -16.40 15.56 -8.10
CA GLY A 416 -17.26 16.45 -7.31
C GLY A 416 -17.74 15.84 -5.99
N LEU A 417 -18.17 16.72 -5.09
CA LEU A 417 -18.70 16.35 -3.79
C LEU A 417 -20.23 16.52 -3.74
N LEU A 418 -20.88 15.65 -2.98
CA LEU A 418 -22.31 15.71 -2.70
C LEU A 418 -22.51 15.84 -1.18
N GLN A 419 -23.26 16.84 -0.73
CA GLN A 419 -23.53 17.00 0.70
C GLN A 419 -24.34 15.82 1.23
N ALA A 420 -23.82 15.13 2.25
CA ALA A 420 -24.38 13.87 2.72
C ALA A 420 -24.28 13.71 4.25
N PRO A 421 -25.27 13.08 4.89
CA PRO A 421 -25.23 12.74 6.31
C PRO A 421 -24.38 11.48 6.52
N LEU A 422 -23.05 11.59 6.47
CA LEU A 422 -22.16 10.41 6.62
C LEU A 422 -22.36 9.66 7.95
N TRP A 423 -22.90 10.32 8.98
CA TRP A 423 -23.29 9.70 10.26
C TRP A 423 -24.52 8.78 10.18
N GLU A 424 -25.31 8.87 9.10
CA GLU A 424 -26.42 7.96 8.79
C GLU A 424 -26.02 6.89 7.77
N MET A 425 -25.05 7.20 6.89
CA MET A 425 -24.60 6.28 5.84
C MET A 425 -23.61 5.22 6.34
N LEU A 426 -22.81 5.55 7.36
CA LEU A 426 -21.87 4.61 7.97
C LEU A 426 -22.56 3.79 9.08
N PRO A 427 -22.07 2.57 9.40
CA PRO A 427 -22.60 1.78 10.50
C PRO A 427 -22.53 2.54 11.84
N PRO A 428 -23.58 2.49 12.69
CA PRO A 428 -23.61 3.27 13.94
C PRO A 428 -22.41 3.06 14.87
N ILE A 429 -21.88 1.83 14.94
CA ILE A 429 -20.67 1.52 15.72
C ILE A 429 -19.46 2.31 15.23
N ILE A 430 -19.31 2.40 13.90
CA ILE A 430 -18.21 3.13 13.26
C ILE A 430 -18.38 4.64 13.49
N VAL A 431 -19.60 5.15 13.37
CA VAL A 431 -19.93 6.56 13.60
C VAL A 431 -19.61 6.98 15.03
N ASN A 432 -20.04 6.20 16.03
CA ASN A 432 -19.77 6.48 17.44
C ASN A 432 -18.28 6.49 17.74
N ALA A 433 -17.54 5.51 17.22
CA ALA A 433 -16.09 5.45 17.38
C ALA A 433 -15.40 6.65 16.72
N MET A 434 -15.74 6.95 15.46
CA MET A 434 -15.21 8.08 14.71
C MET A 434 -15.52 9.43 15.35
N HIS A 435 -16.69 9.59 15.99
CA HIS A 435 -17.05 10.81 16.72
C HIS A 435 -16.03 11.14 17.81
N GLU A 436 -15.72 10.17 18.68
CA GLU A 436 -14.70 10.32 19.73
C GLU A 436 -13.28 10.41 19.15
N GLY A 437 -13.01 9.65 18.09
CA GLY A 437 -11.75 9.69 17.35
C GLY A 437 -11.43 11.08 16.79
N LEU A 438 -12.40 11.71 16.13
CA LEU A 438 -12.25 13.03 15.51
C LEU A 438 -12.09 14.14 16.55
N LYS A 439 -12.80 14.09 17.69
CA LYS A 439 -12.55 15.01 18.81
C LYS A 439 -11.11 14.91 19.29
N ASP A 440 -10.60 13.69 19.44
CA ASP A 440 -9.24 13.45 19.87
C ASP A 440 -8.21 13.93 18.84
N PHE A 441 -8.47 13.70 17.55
CA PHE A 441 -7.63 14.19 16.45
C PHE A 441 -7.55 15.72 16.45
N SER A 442 -8.68 16.42 16.66
CA SER A 442 -8.72 17.88 16.74
C SER A 442 -7.99 18.47 17.94
N ARG A 443 -7.87 17.72 19.05
CA ARG A 443 -7.00 18.11 20.18
C ARG A 443 -5.52 17.91 19.85
N LYS A 444 -5.18 16.81 19.16
CA LYS A 444 -3.80 16.43 18.82
C LYS A 444 -3.21 17.26 17.68
N LEU A 445 -4.03 17.63 16.71
CA LEU A 445 -3.63 18.40 15.54
C LEU A 445 -4.55 19.61 15.40
N ARG A 446 -4.02 20.79 15.75
CA ARG A 446 -4.79 22.04 15.74
C ARG A 446 -5.38 22.32 14.36
N GLY A 447 -6.69 22.53 14.30
CA GLY A 447 -7.44 22.84 13.09
C GLY A 447 -7.90 21.61 12.30
N TYR A 448 -7.75 20.40 12.83
CA TYR A 448 -8.22 19.18 12.16
C TYR A 448 -9.75 19.19 11.94
N ASP A 449 -10.52 19.82 12.83
CA ASP A 449 -11.97 20.00 12.73
C ASP A 449 -12.42 20.89 11.56
N GLN A 450 -11.49 21.64 10.94
CA GLN A 450 -11.75 22.51 9.78
C GLN A 450 -11.74 21.77 8.45
N GLY A 451 -11.45 20.46 8.45
CA GLY A 451 -11.46 19.63 7.25
C GLY A 451 -12.83 19.08 6.88
N ILE A 452 -12.83 18.24 5.85
CA ILE A 452 -14.00 17.50 5.39
C ILE A 452 -13.79 16.00 5.56
N LEU A 453 -14.90 15.28 5.69
CA LEU A 453 -14.99 13.84 5.48
C LEU A 453 -15.69 13.59 4.14
N LEU A 454 -15.16 12.67 3.35
CA LEU A 454 -15.74 12.30 2.07
C LEU A 454 -15.58 10.81 1.77
N GLY A 455 -16.60 10.26 1.13
CA GLY A 455 -16.67 8.90 0.61
C GLY A 455 -16.59 7.80 1.67
N LEU A 456 -16.69 6.56 1.18
CA LEU A 456 -16.46 5.35 1.95
C LEU A 456 -15.02 4.88 1.75
N GLU A 457 -14.29 4.75 2.86
CA GLU A 457 -13.01 4.08 2.88
C GLU A 457 -13.20 2.65 3.44
N SER A 458 -13.52 1.69 2.58
CA SER A 458 -13.77 0.28 2.95
C SER A 458 -12.56 -0.63 2.73
N LYS A 459 -11.59 -0.17 1.93
CA LYS A 459 -10.49 -0.96 1.37
C LYS A 459 -9.18 -0.78 2.16
N THR A 460 -9.24 -0.86 3.49
CA THR A 460 -8.06 -0.67 4.36
C THR A 460 -7.23 -1.94 4.56
N SER A 461 -7.89 -3.09 4.54
CA SER A 461 -7.31 -4.44 4.57
C SER A 461 -8.42 -5.46 4.29
N SER A 462 -8.06 -6.73 4.06
CA SER A 462 -9.06 -7.78 3.82
C SER A 462 -9.94 -8.05 5.06
N PRO A 463 -11.29 -8.14 4.90
CA PRO A 463 -12.22 -8.55 5.95
C PRO A 463 -12.22 -10.07 6.21
N ILE A 464 -11.49 -10.82 5.39
CA ILE A 464 -11.30 -12.27 5.52
C ILE A 464 -9.82 -12.62 5.44
N GLN A 465 -9.45 -13.76 5.99
CA GLN A 465 -8.08 -14.27 5.99
C GLN A 465 -8.09 -15.73 5.59
N VAL A 466 -7.23 -16.11 4.64
CA VAL A 466 -7.06 -17.51 4.27
C VAL A 466 -6.42 -18.27 5.43
N ILE A 467 -6.79 -19.54 5.62
CA ILE A 467 -6.09 -20.42 6.55
C ILE A 467 -4.94 -21.09 5.78
N ARG A 468 -3.71 -20.68 6.11
CA ARG A 468 -2.48 -21.15 5.45
C ARG A 468 -1.34 -21.32 6.45
N HIS A 469 -0.39 -22.20 6.12
CA HIS A 469 0.88 -22.32 6.81
C HIS A 469 1.67 -20.99 6.75
N PRO A 470 2.53 -20.66 7.73
CA PRO A 470 3.36 -19.45 7.68
C PRO A 470 4.22 -19.27 6.42
N LEU A 471 4.53 -20.37 5.70
CA LEU A 471 5.25 -20.35 4.42
C LEU A 471 4.33 -20.19 3.20
N GLY A 472 3.04 -19.95 3.43
CA GLY A 472 2.05 -19.55 2.43
C GLY A 472 1.20 -20.65 1.82
N LEU A 473 1.52 -21.93 2.08
CA LEU A 473 0.75 -23.08 1.59
C LEU A 473 -0.64 -23.12 2.25
N VAL A 474 -1.68 -23.16 1.43
CA VAL A 474 -3.09 -23.19 1.87
C VAL A 474 -3.40 -24.52 2.57
N GLU A 475 -4.14 -24.47 3.68
CA GLU A 475 -4.55 -25.67 4.40
C GLU A 475 -5.46 -26.56 3.53
N GLY A 476 -5.17 -27.86 3.50
CA GLY A 476 -5.86 -28.83 2.64
C GLY A 476 -5.32 -28.92 1.21
N PHE A 477 -4.29 -28.13 0.87
CA PHE A 477 -3.69 -28.13 -0.46
C PHE A 477 -2.18 -28.42 -0.44
N ASN A 478 -1.68 -29.09 -1.47
CA ASN A 478 -0.27 -29.50 -1.57
C ASN A 478 0.58 -28.58 -2.45
N ASN A 479 -0.04 -27.74 -3.29
CA ASN A 479 0.62 -26.88 -4.27
C ASN A 479 -0.06 -25.52 -4.50
N LEU A 480 -1.01 -25.14 -3.64
CA LEU A 480 -1.71 -23.86 -3.70
C LEU A 480 -1.21 -22.95 -2.59
N TYR A 481 -0.74 -21.77 -2.97
CA TYR A 481 -0.24 -20.74 -2.06
C TYR A 481 -1.08 -19.47 -2.24
N LEU A 482 -1.40 -18.80 -1.14
CA LEU A 482 -2.05 -17.48 -1.20
C LEU A 482 -1.13 -16.44 -0.57
N ALA A 483 -0.95 -15.27 -1.19
CA ALA A 483 0.04 -14.28 -0.78
C ALA A 483 -0.51 -12.86 -0.69
N GLY A 484 0.25 -11.99 -0.02
CA GLY A 484 0.02 -10.55 0.01
C GLY A 484 -1.19 -10.15 0.84
N GLU A 485 -1.66 -8.92 0.64
CA GLU A 485 -2.76 -8.35 1.43
C GLU A 485 -4.06 -9.13 1.27
N GLY A 486 -4.29 -9.72 0.09
CA GLY A 486 -5.45 -10.55 -0.17
C GLY A 486 -5.48 -11.85 0.64
N SER A 487 -4.32 -12.36 1.09
CA SER A 487 -4.28 -13.49 2.02
C SER A 487 -4.71 -13.10 3.44
N GLY A 488 -4.65 -11.80 3.79
CA GLY A 488 -4.81 -11.29 5.14
C GLY A 488 -3.54 -11.36 6.01
N TYR A 489 -2.36 -11.60 5.44
CA TYR A 489 -1.07 -11.66 6.15
C TYR A 489 -0.10 -10.49 5.84
N ALA A 490 -0.49 -9.58 4.96
CA ALA A 490 0.23 -8.33 4.67
C ALA A 490 -0.73 -7.14 4.70
N GLY A 491 -0.21 -5.91 4.70
CA GLY A 491 -1.01 -4.68 4.81
C GLY A 491 -0.35 -3.45 4.18
N GLY A 492 0.40 -3.66 3.10
CA GLY A 492 1.12 -2.61 2.39
C GLY A 492 2.14 -3.17 1.40
N ILE A 493 2.68 -2.31 0.53
CA ILE A 493 3.54 -2.67 -0.61
C ILE A 493 4.71 -3.56 -0.17
N VAL A 494 5.50 -3.10 0.80
CA VAL A 494 6.71 -3.81 1.27
C VAL A 494 6.36 -5.14 1.93
N SER A 495 5.33 -5.18 2.79
CA SER A 495 4.92 -6.44 3.44
C SER A 495 4.37 -7.45 2.43
N SER A 496 3.65 -6.99 1.40
CA SER A 496 3.12 -7.86 0.35
C SER A 496 4.25 -8.42 -0.51
N ALA A 497 5.20 -7.58 -0.94
CA ALA A 497 6.38 -8.06 -1.65
C ALA A 497 7.18 -9.06 -0.81
N ALA A 498 7.43 -8.76 0.47
CA ALA A 498 8.15 -9.66 1.36
C ALA A 498 7.44 -11.02 1.54
N ASP A 499 6.10 -11.04 1.62
CA ASP A 499 5.33 -12.28 1.67
C ASP A 499 5.49 -13.11 0.38
N GLY A 500 5.42 -12.45 -0.79
CA GLY A 500 5.66 -13.11 -2.09
C GLY A 500 7.09 -13.66 -2.24
N ILE A 501 8.10 -12.88 -1.84
CA ILE A 501 9.51 -13.29 -1.84
C ILE A 501 9.72 -14.51 -0.95
N LYS A 502 9.16 -14.51 0.26
CA LYS A 502 9.27 -15.65 1.19
C LYS A 502 8.67 -16.92 0.61
N ILE A 503 7.49 -16.85 0.01
CA ILE A 503 6.86 -18.03 -0.62
C ILE A 503 7.75 -18.58 -1.72
N ALA A 504 8.27 -17.70 -2.59
CA ALA A 504 9.18 -18.09 -3.65
C ALA A 504 10.49 -18.71 -3.12
N ASP A 505 11.12 -18.10 -2.12
CA ASP A 505 12.35 -18.60 -1.50
C ASP A 505 12.15 -19.99 -0.91
N ASN A 506 11.06 -20.21 -0.17
CA ASN A 506 10.73 -21.53 0.37
C ASN A 506 10.47 -22.57 -0.73
N LEU A 507 9.83 -22.17 -1.83
CA LEU A 507 9.60 -23.08 -2.96
C LEU A 507 10.91 -23.46 -3.67
N ILE A 508 11.83 -22.50 -3.81
CA ILE A 508 13.18 -22.74 -4.31
C ILE A 508 13.91 -23.78 -3.46
N GLU A 509 13.79 -23.70 -2.13
CA GLU A 509 14.41 -24.65 -1.20
C GLU A 509 13.78 -26.04 -1.24
N LYS A 510 12.45 -26.12 -1.35
CA LYS A 510 11.71 -27.39 -1.47
C LYS A 510 12.05 -28.16 -2.74
N GLU A 511 12.39 -27.44 -3.81
CA GLU A 511 12.73 -27.99 -5.14
C GLU A 511 14.26 -27.97 -5.42
N LYS A 512 15.10 -27.94 -4.36
CA LYS A 512 16.54 -28.23 -4.46
C LYS A 512 16.75 -29.72 -4.73
#